data_AF-A0A9D6Y9L2-F1
#
_entry.id   AF-A0A9D6Y9L2-F1
#
_cell.length_a   1.000
_cell.length_b   1.000
_cell.length_c   1.000
_cell.angle_alpha   90.00
_cell.angle_beta   90.00
_cell.angle_gamma   90.00
#
_symmetry.space_group_name_H-M   'P 1'
#
loop_
_entity.id
_entity.type
_entity.pdbx_description
1 polymer ?
#
loop_
_entity_poly.entity_id
_entity_poly.type
_entity_poly.pdbx_seq_one_letter_code
_entity_poly.pdbx_strand_id
1 'polypeptide(L)'
;MLSTPTLKSAGSVLLLITGLILNSTSGAAEKQTAASIEPVYRAYAFAANPRINPAAKFAFEEFAPAGLWESLGLQIFKVWFVNPDVRAPRDPVILVDGKFSPFVNTTGGGLLSAVVHGDALYFSYGFGSGIHRSQLGRLRLRGGQPELHESKSYGMADMLVEKTGERVRVVVRDFPHPDEPSLLGWIDLTETERLKVVDDVGVEVVLPMSVRPLTREETMRRRAKMAPYVKSQDIATRRMLEAMGIIIDANNHAFINPAMDDPTKIDVVKVSAAVDAWNLLTIETRRP
;
A
#
# COMPACT_ATOMS: atom_id res chain seq x y z
N MET A 1 32.06 -1.40 25.95
CA MET A 1 31.89 -2.03 24.63
C MET A 1 30.61 -2.85 24.70
N LEU A 2 29.50 -2.31 24.23
CA LEU A 2 28.19 -2.99 24.21
C LEU A 2 27.92 -3.44 22.78
N SER A 3 27.86 -4.76 22.59
CA SER A 3 27.56 -5.38 21.29
C SER A 3 26.11 -5.10 20.92
N THR A 4 25.89 -4.49 19.77
CA THR A 4 24.58 -4.38 19.14
C THR A 4 24.11 -5.76 18.65
N PRO A 5 22.86 -6.17 18.91
CA PRO A 5 22.31 -7.39 18.35
C PRO A 5 22.05 -7.20 16.86
N THR A 6 22.60 -8.09 16.07
CA THR A 6 22.42 -8.17 14.61
C THR A 6 20.99 -8.62 14.33
N LEU A 7 20.17 -7.73 13.73
CA LEU A 7 18.86 -8.11 13.21
C LEU A 7 19.09 -9.06 12.02
N LYS A 8 18.78 -10.35 12.19
CA LYS A 8 18.73 -11.31 11.08
C LYS A 8 17.60 -10.89 10.14
N SER A 9 17.94 -10.65 8.87
CA SER A 9 16.99 -10.42 7.79
C SER A 9 15.95 -11.55 7.78
N ALA A 10 14.67 -11.19 7.90
CA ALA A 10 13.57 -12.10 7.63
C ALA A 10 13.68 -12.58 6.18
N GLY A 11 13.99 -13.86 5.99
CA GLY A 11 13.94 -14.49 4.69
C GLY A 11 12.50 -14.46 4.18
N SER A 12 12.30 -13.95 2.97
CA SER A 12 11.05 -14.07 2.25
C SER A 12 10.69 -15.55 2.12
N VAL A 13 9.69 -16.00 2.87
CA VAL A 13 9.10 -17.33 2.71
C VAL A 13 8.27 -17.29 1.42
N LEU A 14 8.86 -17.77 0.33
CA LEU A 14 8.14 -18.04 -0.91
C LEU A 14 7.23 -19.25 -0.67
N LEU A 15 5.96 -19.01 -0.35
CA LEU A 15 4.98 -20.07 -0.22
C LEU A 15 4.58 -20.56 -1.62
N LEU A 16 5.25 -21.61 -2.11
CA LEU A 16 4.90 -22.29 -3.36
C LEU A 16 3.63 -23.12 -3.14
N ILE A 17 2.46 -22.51 -3.31
CA ILE A 17 1.18 -23.23 -3.31
C ILE A 17 1.06 -23.97 -4.64
N THR A 18 1.15 -25.30 -4.57
CA THR A 18 0.99 -26.20 -5.72
C THR A 18 -0.49 -26.57 -5.85
N GLY A 19 -1.11 -26.26 -6.98
CA GLY A 19 -2.21 -27.08 -7.51
C GLY A 19 -3.64 -26.54 -7.43
N LEU A 20 -3.93 -25.41 -8.09
CA LEU A 20 -5.10 -25.37 -8.99
C LEU A 20 -4.54 -25.06 -10.39
N ILE A 21 -4.31 -26.11 -11.18
CA ILE A 21 -3.86 -25.96 -12.55
C ILE A 21 -5.07 -25.47 -13.34
N LEU A 22 -5.09 -24.17 -13.69
CA LEU A 22 -5.86 -23.73 -14.85
C LEU A 22 -5.33 -24.56 -16.03
N ASN A 23 -6.20 -25.36 -16.66
CA ASN A 23 -5.85 -26.21 -17.80
C ASN A 23 -5.06 -25.37 -18.83
N SER A 24 -3.75 -25.53 -18.80
CA SER A 24 -2.82 -24.78 -19.63
C SER A 24 -2.67 -25.56 -20.92
N THR A 25 -3.67 -25.51 -21.79
CA THR A 25 -3.43 -25.76 -23.21
C THR A 25 -2.42 -24.71 -23.68
N SER A 26 -1.36 -25.16 -24.32
CA SER A 26 -0.19 -24.39 -24.78
C SER A 26 -0.51 -23.37 -25.90
N GLY A 27 -1.61 -22.64 -25.77
CA GLY A 27 -1.85 -21.39 -26.48
C GLY A 27 -1.18 -20.24 -25.73
N ALA A 28 -0.97 -19.11 -26.42
CA ALA A 28 -0.57 -17.88 -25.77
C ALA A 28 -1.46 -17.64 -24.53
N ALA A 29 -0.85 -17.36 -23.38
CA ALA A 29 -1.60 -17.09 -22.16
C ALA A 29 -2.65 -16.02 -22.47
N GLU A 30 -3.91 -16.27 -22.12
CA GLU A 30 -5.00 -15.32 -22.35
C GLU A 30 -5.13 -14.40 -21.14
N LYS A 31 -5.33 -13.11 -21.41
CA LYS A 31 -5.54 -12.10 -20.38
C LYS A 31 -6.79 -12.45 -19.58
N GLN A 32 -6.66 -12.53 -18.26
CA GLN A 32 -7.74 -12.89 -17.35
C GLN A 32 -8.61 -11.67 -17.01
N THR A 33 -9.90 -11.91 -16.77
CA THR A 33 -10.86 -10.87 -16.36
C THR A 33 -11.02 -10.85 -14.84
N ALA A 34 -11.49 -9.74 -14.27
CA ALA A 34 -11.82 -9.66 -12.84
C ALA A 34 -12.75 -10.79 -12.37
N ALA A 35 -13.73 -11.16 -13.20
CA ALA A 35 -14.67 -12.24 -12.90
C ALA A 35 -14.03 -13.64 -12.96
N SER A 36 -13.11 -13.89 -13.89
CA SER A 36 -12.45 -15.19 -14.01
C SER A 36 -11.42 -15.43 -12.89
N ILE A 37 -10.84 -14.37 -12.32
CA ILE A 37 -9.79 -14.50 -11.31
C ILE A 37 -10.29 -14.65 -9.87
N GLU A 38 -11.50 -14.19 -9.54
CA GLU A 38 -12.02 -14.25 -8.17
C GLU A 38 -11.88 -15.64 -7.53
N PRO A 39 -12.37 -16.75 -8.15
CA PRO A 39 -12.27 -18.06 -7.52
C PRO A 39 -10.82 -18.50 -7.30
N VAL A 40 -9.90 -18.13 -8.20
CA VAL A 40 -8.47 -18.46 -8.11
C VAL A 40 -7.81 -17.68 -6.98
N TYR A 41 -8.07 -16.37 -6.91
CA TYR A 41 -7.55 -15.53 -5.83
C TYR A 41 -8.10 -15.96 -4.48
N ARG A 42 -9.39 -16.31 -4.42
CA ARG A 42 -10.03 -16.82 -3.20
C ARG A 42 -9.28 -18.04 -2.68
N ALA A 43 -9.04 -19.05 -3.53
CA ALA A 43 -8.27 -20.22 -3.15
C ALA A 43 -6.87 -19.86 -2.62
N TYR A 44 -6.16 -18.95 -3.29
CA TYR A 44 -4.87 -18.42 -2.85
C TYR A 44 -4.95 -17.74 -1.47
N ALA A 45 -5.91 -16.83 -1.27
CA ALA A 45 -6.05 -16.05 -0.04
C ALA A 45 -6.39 -16.93 1.17
N PHE A 46 -7.31 -17.89 1.03
CA PHE A 46 -7.68 -18.82 2.10
C PHE A 46 -6.54 -19.79 2.44
N ALA A 47 -5.73 -20.19 1.46
CA ALA A 47 -4.54 -21.00 1.70
C ALA A 47 -3.44 -20.20 2.42
N ALA A 48 -3.22 -18.94 2.03
CA ALA A 48 -2.24 -18.06 2.66
C ALA A 48 -2.65 -17.63 4.09
N ASN A 49 -3.95 -17.47 4.34
CA ASN A 49 -4.48 -17.13 5.65
C ASN A 49 -5.80 -17.88 5.93
N PRO A 50 -5.74 -19.08 6.55
CA PRO A 50 -6.92 -19.89 6.87
C PRO A 50 -7.90 -19.24 7.85
N ARG A 51 -7.53 -18.11 8.48
CA ARG A 51 -8.39 -17.38 9.43
C ARG A 51 -9.30 -16.36 8.76
N ILE A 52 -9.17 -16.13 7.45
CA ILE A 52 -10.12 -15.31 6.70
C ILE A 52 -11.52 -15.91 6.86
N ASN A 53 -12.53 -15.07 7.09
CA ASN A 53 -13.93 -15.51 7.17
C ASN A 53 -14.31 -16.19 5.84
N PRO A 54 -14.79 -17.46 5.83
CA PRO A 54 -15.25 -18.13 4.62
C PRO A 54 -16.30 -17.34 3.82
N ALA A 55 -17.11 -16.51 4.45
CA ALA A 55 -18.10 -15.66 3.78
C ALA A 55 -17.51 -14.37 3.19
N ALA A 56 -16.20 -14.13 3.34
CA ALA A 56 -15.53 -12.97 2.78
C ALA A 56 -15.68 -12.94 1.24
N LYS A 57 -16.01 -11.75 0.74
CA LYS A 57 -16.10 -11.45 -0.68
C LYS A 57 -14.92 -10.57 -1.08
N PHE A 58 -14.46 -10.72 -2.31
CA PHE A 58 -13.36 -9.94 -2.86
C PHE A 58 -13.84 -9.13 -4.05
N ALA A 59 -13.29 -7.94 -4.23
CA ALA A 59 -13.45 -7.16 -5.44
C ALA A 59 -12.08 -6.84 -6.02
N PHE A 60 -12.06 -6.71 -7.33
CA PHE A 60 -10.85 -6.62 -8.13
C PHE A 60 -10.93 -5.40 -9.04
N GLU A 61 -9.83 -4.68 -9.13
CA GLU A 61 -9.59 -3.69 -10.18
C GLU A 61 -8.27 -4.04 -10.84
N GLU A 62 -8.30 -4.24 -12.16
CA GLU A 62 -7.06 -4.41 -12.90
C GLU A 62 -6.33 -3.06 -12.95
N PHE A 63 -5.07 -3.07 -12.55
CA PHE A 63 -4.14 -1.99 -12.80
C PHE A 63 -3.36 -2.31 -14.08
N ALA A 64 -3.76 -1.68 -15.18
CA ALA A 64 -3.24 -1.96 -16.52
C ALA A 64 -2.48 -0.76 -17.12
N PRO A 65 -1.23 -0.48 -16.68
CA PRO A 65 -0.33 0.40 -17.41
C PRO A 65 -0.21 -0.01 -18.87
N ALA A 66 -0.12 0.99 -19.76
CA ALA A 66 0.05 0.73 -21.19
C ALA A 66 1.29 -0.14 -21.45
N GLY A 67 1.11 -1.20 -22.25
CA GLY A 67 2.17 -2.15 -22.60
C GLY A 67 2.46 -3.24 -21.58
N LEU A 68 1.79 -3.27 -20.41
CA LEU A 68 2.09 -4.22 -19.34
C LEU A 68 1.90 -5.67 -19.80
N TRP A 69 0.76 -5.94 -20.41
CA TRP A 69 0.43 -7.27 -20.90
C TRP A 69 1.24 -7.62 -22.16
N GLU A 70 1.35 -6.69 -23.10
CA GLU A 70 2.00 -6.91 -24.38
C GLU A 70 3.51 -7.13 -24.24
N SER A 71 4.17 -6.39 -23.34
CA SER A 71 5.63 -6.49 -23.15
C SER A 71 6.02 -7.57 -22.15
N LEU A 72 5.21 -7.84 -21.12
CA LEU A 72 5.60 -8.69 -20.01
C LEU A 72 4.67 -9.88 -19.77
N GLY A 73 3.50 -9.96 -20.42
CA GLY A 73 2.55 -11.06 -20.23
C GLY A 73 2.02 -11.16 -18.79
N LEU A 74 1.95 -10.05 -18.07
CA LEU A 74 1.54 -10.03 -16.66
C LEU A 74 0.41 -9.05 -16.38
N GLN A 75 -0.38 -9.39 -15.37
CA GLN A 75 -1.50 -8.58 -14.90
C GLN A 75 -1.30 -8.24 -13.43
N ILE A 76 -1.66 -7.01 -13.07
CA ILE A 76 -1.64 -6.54 -11.69
C ILE A 76 -3.07 -6.25 -11.29
N PHE A 77 -3.50 -6.83 -10.17
CA PHE A 77 -4.84 -6.59 -9.62
C PHE A 77 -4.71 -5.92 -8.27
N LYS A 78 -5.50 -4.87 -8.06
CA LYS A 78 -5.81 -4.37 -6.72
C LYS A 78 -6.95 -5.23 -6.19
N VAL A 79 -6.75 -5.81 -5.02
CA VAL A 79 -7.77 -6.64 -4.36
C VAL A 79 -8.16 -6.02 -3.03
N TRP A 80 -9.45 -6.00 -2.74
CA TRP A 80 -9.96 -5.58 -1.44
C TRP A 80 -11.13 -6.46 -0.99
N PHE A 81 -11.31 -6.54 0.33
CA PHE A 81 -12.48 -7.17 0.93
C PHE A 81 -13.71 -6.32 0.66
N VAL A 82 -14.76 -6.96 0.15
CA VAL A 82 -16.09 -6.38 0.08
C VAL A 82 -16.77 -6.65 1.41
N ASN A 83 -16.52 -5.76 2.37
CA ASN A 83 -17.35 -5.65 3.56
C ASN A 83 -18.31 -4.46 3.35
N PRO A 84 -19.64 -4.64 3.49
CA PRO A 84 -20.59 -3.53 3.33
C PRO A 84 -20.29 -2.33 4.22
N ASP A 85 -19.64 -2.53 5.37
CA ASP A 85 -19.37 -1.48 6.34
C ASP A 85 -17.93 -0.93 6.31
N VAL A 86 -16.99 -1.59 5.62
CA VAL A 86 -15.56 -1.19 5.64
C VAL A 86 -14.86 -1.51 4.32
N ARG A 87 -14.28 -0.51 3.65
CA ARG A 87 -13.25 -0.75 2.63
C ARG A 87 -11.94 -1.08 3.33
N ALA A 88 -11.65 -2.37 3.49
CA ALA A 88 -10.40 -2.85 4.08
C ALA A 88 -9.22 -2.68 3.09
N PRO A 89 -7.95 -2.85 3.52
CA PRO A 89 -6.77 -2.44 2.75
C PRO A 89 -6.66 -3.14 1.39
N ARG A 90 -5.94 -2.45 0.49
CA ARG A 90 -5.71 -2.83 -0.91
C ARG A 90 -4.44 -3.67 -0.97
N ASP A 91 -4.57 -4.95 -1.27
CA ASP A 91 -3.42 -5.80 -1.53
C ASP A 91 -3.22 -5.88 -3.05
N PRO A 92 -2.18 -5.22 -3.60
CA PRO A 92 -1.83 -5.44 -5.00
C PRO A 92 -1.19 -6.82 -5.13
N VAL A 93 -1.68 -7.59 -6.09
CA VAL A 93 -1.12 -8.90 -6.44
C VAL A 93 -0.77 -8.94 -7.92
N ILE A 94 0.29 -9.68 -8.23
CA ILE A 94 0.69 -10.00 -9.59
C ILE A 94 0.07 -11.36 -9.95
N LEU A 95 -0.47 -11.46 -11.16
CA LEU A 95 -0.86 -12.72 -11.79
C LEU A 95 0.08 -13.03 -12.95
N VAL A 96 0.81 -14.14 -12.86
CA VAL A 96 1.68 -14.68 -13.93
C VAL A 96 1.41 -16.18 -14.05
N ASP A 97 1.15 -16.67 -15.26
CA ASP A 97 0.85 -18.08 -15.55
C ASP A 97 -0.22 -18.67 -14.60
N GLY A 98 -1.28 -17.89 -14.34
CA GLY A 98 -2.38 -18.30 -13.47
C GLY A 98 -2.05 -18.34 -11.97
N LYS A 99 -0.84 -17.93 -11.56
CA LYS A 99 -0.40 -17.91 -10.17
C LYS A 99 -0.36 -16.50 -9.61
N PHE A 100 -0.92 -16.34 -8.41
CA PHE A 100 -0.84 -15.10 -7.66
C PHE A 100 0.45 -15.00 -6.86
N SER A 101 0.99 -13.80 -6.77
CA SER A 101 2.07 -13.45 -5.84
C SER A 101 1.84 -12.05 -5.28
N PRO A 102 2.24 -11.78 -4.02
CA PRO A 102 2.22 -10.41 -3.49
C PRO A 102 3.03 -9.48 -4.40
N PHE A 103 2.50 -8.29 -4.71
CA PHE A 103 3.25 -7.31 -5.50
C PHE A 103 4.17 -6.48 -4.61
N VAL A 104 3.60 -5.69 -3.70
CA VAL A 104 4.33 -4.80 -2.80
C VAL A 104 3.55 -4.64 -1.49
N ASN A 105 4.25 -4.31 -0.40
CA ASN A 105 3.59 -3.99 0.86
C ASN A 105 3.00 -2.59 0.81
N THR A 106 1.68 -2.50 0.69
CA THR A 106 0.92 -1.25 0.61
C THR A 106 0.16 -0.94 1.89
N THR A 107 0.59 -1.45 3.04
CA THR A 107 -0.06 -1.15 4.33
C THR A 107 -0.18 0.36 4.52
N GLY A 108 -1.42 0.89 4.55
CA GLY A 108 -1.69 2.33 4.69
C GLY A 108 -1.48 3.17 3.43
N GLY A 109 -1.21 2.55 2.28
CA GLY A 109 -1.01 3.23 0.99
C GLY A 109 -1.49 2.40 -0.20
N GLY A 110 -0.73 2.42 -1.29
CA GLY A 110 -1.13 1.83 -2.56
C GLY A 110 -0.17 2.15 -3.68
N LEU A 111 -0.31 1.46 -4.80
CA LEU A 111 0.40 1.78 -6.03
C LEU A 111 0.03 3.20 -6.49
N LEU A 112 1.03 4.06 -6.70
CA LEU A 112 0.86 5.48 -7.01
C LEU A 112 0.99 5.72 -8.51
N SER A 113 2.00 5.12 -9.14
CA SER A 113 2.25 5.23 -10.57
C SER A 113 3.04 4.03 -11.08
N ALA A 114 2.93 3.75 -12.37
CA ALA A 114 3.75 2.75 -13.03
C ALA A 114 3.87 3.02 -14.52
N VAL A 115 4.99 2.61 -15.10
CA VAL A 115 5.25 2.71 -16.53
C VAL A 115 6.08 1.53 -17.02
N VAL A 116 5.75 1.02 -18.20
CA VAL A 116 6.51 -0.03 -18.87
C VAL A 116 7.62 0.61 -19.70
N HIS A 117 8.85 0.14 -19.52
CA HIS A 117 9.99 0.57 -20.31
C HIS A 117 10.97 -0.60 -20.50
N GLY A 118 11.23 -0.95 -21.76
CA GLY A 118 12.03 -2.13 -22.09
C GLY A 118 11.34 -3.42 -21.64
N ASP A 119 12.08 -4.25 -20.90
CA ASP A 119 11.66 -5.55 -20.37
C ASP A 119 11.09 -5.48 -18.94
N ALA A 120 10.72 -4.28 -18.48
CA ALA A 120 10.34 -4.08 -17.09
C ALA A 120 9.22 -3.05 -16.91
N LEU A 121 8.47 -3.25 -15.82
CA LEU A 121 7.58 -2.28 -15.22
C LEU A 121 8.35 -1.52 -14.14
N TYR A 122 8.47 -0.21 -14.30
CA TYR A 122 8.91 0.69 -13.23
C TYR A 122 7.67 1.19 -12.51
N PHE A 123 7.72 1.30 -11.19
CA PHE A 123 6.57 1.73 -10.41
C PHE A 123 6.98 2.47 -9.15
N SER A 124 6.02 3.20 -8.59
CA SER A 124 6.09 3.75 -7.25
C SER A 124 4.86 3.37 -6.44
N TYR A 125 5.05 3.19 -5.14
CA TYR A 125 3.95 2.85 -4.23
C TYR A 125 4.12 3.58 -2.91
N GLY A 126 2.99 3.94 -2.31
CA GLY A 126 2.90 4.54 -0.99
C GLY A 126 2.67 3.49 0.08
N PHE A 127 3.18 3.74 1.28
CA PHE A 127 2.94 2.93 2.47
C PHE A 127 3.07 3.77 3.76
N GLY A 128 2.60 3.20 4.87
CA GLY A 128 2.69 3.77 6.21
C GLY A 128 1.33 4.11 6.82
N SER A 129 1.19 3.84 8.12
CA SER A 129 0.05 4.28 8.92
C SER A 129 0.35 5.64 9.56
N GLY A 130 -0.39 6.69 9.18
CA GLY A 130 -0.24 8.05 9.71
C GLY A 130 0.91 8.88 9.13
N ILE A 131 2.00 8.23 8.70
CA ILE A 131 3.12 8.86 8.00
C ILE A 131 3.22 8.28 6.59
N HIS A 132 2.86 9.08 5.60
CA HIS A 132 2.98 8.70 4.20
C HIS A 132 4.45 8.62 3.79
N ARG A 133 4.84 7.48 3.22
CA ARG A 133 6.12 7.22 2.59
C ARG A 133 5.85 6.70 1.18
N SER A 134 6.76 6.98 0.26
CA SER A 134 6.73 6.44 -1.10
C SER A 134 8.03 5.72 -1.41
N GLN A 135 7.98 4.64 -2.17
CA GLN A 135 9.14 3.85 -2.59
C GLN A 135 9.04 3.51 -4.06
N LEU A 136 10.19 3.32 -4.70
CA LEU A 136 10.31 2.96 -6.11
C LEU A 136 10.60 1.47 -6.24
N GLY A 137 10.14 0.88 -7.33
CA GLY A 137 10.52 -0.47 -7.69
C GLY A 137 10.51 -0.74 -9.18
N ARG A 138 11.05 -1.89 -9.53
CA ARG A 138 11.09 -2.48 -10.87
C ARG A 138 10.60 -3.92 -10.77
N LEU A 139 9.72 -4.29 -11.67
CA LEU A 139 9.24 -5.65 -11.85
C LEU A 139 9.59 -6.10 -13.26
N ARG A 140 10.25 -7.24 -13.40
CA ARG A 140 10.46 -7.91 -14.69
C ARG A 140 10.16 -9.40 -14.59
N LEU A 141 10.19 -10.10 -15.72
CA LEU A 141 10.19 -11.56 -15.73
C LEU A 141 11.58 -12.11 -16.04
N ARG A 142 12.04 -13.07 -15.23
CA ARG A 142 13.26 -13.84 -15.49
C ARG A 142 12.94 -15.33 -15.44
N GLY A 143 13.02 -16.00 -16.59
CA GLY A 143 12.62 -17.41 -16.70
C GLY A 143 11.14 -17.65 -16.36
N GLY A 144 10.26 -16.72 -16.74
CA GLY A 144 8.82 -16.77 -16.42
C GLY A 144 8.48 -16.46 -14.96
N GLN A 145 9.46 -16.14 -14.12
CA GLN A 145 9.23 -15.79 -12.72
C GLN A 145 9.29 -14.27 -12.51
N PRO A 146 8.36 -13.68 -11.73
CA PRO A 146 8.44 -12.30 -11.29
C PRO A 146 9.72 -12.04 -10.52
N GLU A 147 10.47 -11.02 -10.95
CA GLU A 147 11.65 -10.53 -10.24
C GLU A 147 11.39 -9.07 -9.83
N LEU A 148 11.19 -8.88 -8.53
CA LEU A 148 10.89 -7.59 -7.93
C LEU A 148 12.15 -6.98 -7.30
N HIS A 149 12.50 -5.77 -7.75
CA HIS A 149 13.59 -4.98 -7.19
C HIS A 149 13.04 -3.68 -6.64
N GLU A 150 13.39 -3.35 -5.41
CA GLU A 150 12.95 -2.12 -4.77
C GLU A 150 14.16 -1.21 -4.47
N SER A 151 13.95 0.10 -4.46
CA SER A 151 15.02 1.08 -4.16
C SER A 151 15.59 0.94 -2.77
N LYS A 152 14.86 0.32 -1.82
CA LYS A 152 15.19 0.22 -0.37
C LYS A 152 15.33 1.57 0.35
N SER A 153 15.16 2.66 -0.37
CA SER A 153 15.06 4.04 0.11
C SER A 153 13.64 4.54 -0.19
N TYR A 154 13.10 5.35 0.71
CA TYR A 154 11.77 5.95 0.56
C TYR A 154 11.83 7.48 0.65
N GLY A 155 10.91 8.14 -0.05
CA GLY A 155 10.63 9.57 0.08
C GLY A 155 9.42 9.83 0.97
N MET A 156 9.32 11.04 1.52
CA MET A 156 8.18 11.49 2.34
C MET A 156 7.12 12.26 1.54
N ALA A 157 7.07 12.03 0.24
CA ALA A 157 6.16 12.64 -0.71
C ALA A 157 5.73 11.60 -1.75
N ASP A 158 4.67 11.88 -2.51
CA ASP A 158 4.27 11.03 -3.61
C ASP A 158 5.34 11.11 -4.71
N MET A 159 6.13 10.05 -4.86
CA MET A 159 7.00 9.87 -6.02
C MET A 159 6.20 9.23 -7.14
N LEU A 160 6.28 9.77 -8.34
CA LEU A 160 5.64 9.23 -9.54
C LEU A 160 6.72 8.90 -10.57
N VAL A 161 6.57 7.77 -11.26
CA VAL A 161 7.43 7.36 -12.37
C VAL A 161 6.77 7.69 -13.70
N GLU A 162 7.54 8.26 -14.60
CA GLU A 162 7.08 8.67 -15.92
C GLU A 162 8.10 8.27 -16.97
N LYS A 163 7.65 7.78 -18.13
CA LYS A 163 8.53 7.50 -19.27
C LYS A 163 8.68 8.77 -20.09
N THR A 164 9.92 9.13 -20.42
CA THR A 164 10.26 10.25 -21.30
C THR A 164 11.32 9.80 -22.30
N GLY A 165 10.89 9.47 -23.51
CA GLY A 165 11.75 8.84 -24.51
C GLY A 165 12.30 7.50 -24.04
N GLU A 166 13.63 7.38 -24.03
CA GLU A 166 14.38 6.18 -23.65
C GLU A 166 14.76 6.14 -22.16
N ARG A 167 14.18 7.02 -21.34
CA ARG A 167 14.48 7.07 -19.91
C ARG A 167 13.20 7.09 -19.09
N VAL A 168 13.32 6.65 -17.84
CA VAL A 168 12.27 6.77 -16.83
C VAL A 168 12.69 7.83 -15.83
N ARG A 169 11.85 8.86 -15.66
CA ARG A 169 12.06 9.91 -14.66
C ARG A 169 11.20 9.68 -13.43
N VAL A 170 11.65 10.22 -12.31
CA VAL A 170 10.91 10.29 -11.05
C VAL A 170 10.55 11.74 -10.82
N VAL A 171 9.27 12.01 -10.64
CA VAL A 171 8.76 13.32 -10.25
C VAL A 171 8.15 13.23 -8.85
N VAL A 172 8.20 14.31 -8.09
CA VAL A 172 7.63 14.40 -6.76
C VAL A 172 6.43 15.33 -6.80
N ARG A 173 5.31 14.89 -6.23
CA ARG A 173 4.18 15.76 -5.92
C ARG A 173 4.20 16.06 -4.43
N ASP A 174 4.48 17.32 -4.11
CA ASP A 174 4.38 17.78 -2.74
C ASP A 174 2.92 17.93 -2.34
N PHE A 175 2.54 17.25 -1.26
CA PHE A 175 1.27 17.53 -0.60
C PHE A 175 1.48 18.77 0.29
N PRO A 176 0.72 19.89 0.12
CA PRO A 176 -0.60 19.99 -0.50
C PRO A 176 -0.65 20.79 -1.81
N HIS A 177 0.44 20.90 -2.56
CA HIS A 177 0.56 21.69 -3.79
C HIS A 177 0.62 20.76 -5.02
N PRO A 178 -0.52 20.20 -5.47
CA PRO A 178 -0.54 19.16 -6.49
C PRO A 178 -0.26 19.67 -7.91
N ASP A 179 -0.19 20.98 -8.11
CA ASP A 179 -0.41 21.58 -9.43
C ASP A 179 0.78 21.42 -10.38
N GLU A 180 2.01 21.23 -9.87
CA GLU A 180 3.18 20.96 -10.72
C GLU A 180 4.13 19.93 -10.07
N PRO A 181 4.17 18.68 -10.56
CA PRO A 181 5.17 17.72 -10.12
C PRO A 181 6.58 18.22 -10.45
N SER A 182 7.47 18.21 -9.45
CA SER A 182 8.87 18.61 -9.63
C SER A 182 9.72 17.41 -10.02
N LEU A 183 10.62 17.56 -10.99
CA LEU A 183 11.58 16.51 -11.34
C LEU A 183 12.50 16.24 -10.14
N LEU A 184 12.51 14.99 -9.67
CA LEU A 184 13.48 14.53 -8.68
C LEU A 184 14.75 14.01 -9.35
N GLY A 185 14.60 13.30 -10.47
CA GLY A 185 15.71 12.76 -11.24
C GLY A 185 15.28 11.64 -12.18
N TRP A 186 16.22 10.77 -12.54
CA TRP A 186 16.06 9.66 -13.46
C TRP A 186 16.33 8.34 -12.77
N ILE A 187 15.55 7.32 -13.09
CA ILE A 187 15.85 5.97 -12.63
C ILE A 187 17.10 5.49 -13.38
N ASP A 188 18.08 5.05 -12.61
CA ASP A 188 19.26 4.35 -13.10
C ASP A 188 19.42 3.03 -12.33
N LEU A 189 20.02 2.04 -13.00
CA LEU A 189 20.25 0.72 -12.45
C LEU A 189 21.73 0.56 -12.11
N THR A 190 22.02 0.14 -10.89
CA THR A 190 23.39 -0.26 -10.52
C THR A 190 23.78 -1.57 -11.21
N GLU A 191 25.06 -1.93 -11.15
CA GLU A 191 25.55 -3.26 -11.58
C GLU A 191 24.83 -4.42 -10.86
N THR A 192 24.33 -4.17 -9.65
CA THR A 192 23.54 -5.12 -8.85
C THR A 192 22.03 -5.01 -9.09
N GLU A 193 21.61 -4.30 -10.14
CA GLU A 193 20.23 -4.05 -10.54
C GLU A 193 19.37 -3.33 -9.49
N ARG A 194 20.00 -2.77 -8.46
CA ARG A 194 19.32 -1.85 -7.54
C ARG A 194 18.92 -0.57 -8.27
N LEU A 195 17.72 -0.10 -7.99
CA LEU A 195 17.22 1.19 -8.45
C LEU A 195 17.85 2.31 -7.62
N LYS A 196 18.41 3.29 -8.30
CA LYS A 196 18.77 4.60 -7.75
C LYS A 196 18.10 5.70 -8.57
N VAL A 197 17.92 6.86 -7.95
CA VAL A 197 17.52 8.08 -8.67
C VAL A 197 18.77 8.91 -8.87
N VAL A 198 19.03 9.36 -10.09
CA VAL A 198 20.19 10.20 -10.42
C VAL A 198 19.75 11.50 -11.07
N ASP A 199 20.54 12.56 -10.93
CA ASP A 199 20.30 13.82 -11.63
C ASP A 199 20.70 13.73 -13.12
N ASP A 200 20.70 14.87 -13.82
CA ASP A 200 21.05 14.94 -15.24
C ASP A 200 22.53 14.62 -15.52
N VAL A 201 23.41 14.70 -14.52
CA VAL A 201 24.84 14.38 -14.63
C VAL A 201 25.19 12.99 -14.06
N GLY A 202 24.19 12.22 -13.63
CA GLY A 202 24.36 10.85 -13.13
C GLY A 202 24.73 10.75 -11.65
N VAL A 203 24.66 11.84 -10.90
CA VAL A 203 24.90 11.85 -9.45
C VAL A 203 23.64 11.36 -8.73
N GLU A 204 23.81 10.44 -7.78
CA GLU A 204 22.70 9.91 -6.99
C GLU A 204 22.00 11.00 -6.18
N VAL A 205 20.69 11.11 -6.38
CA VAL A 205 19.82 12.04 -5.67
C VAL A 205 19.40 11.41 -4.36
N VAL A 206 19.69 12.10 -3.26
CA VAL A 206 19.16 11.74 -1.95
C VAL A 206 17.64 11.95 -1.98
N LEU A 207 16.87 10.87 -1.84
CA LEU A 207 15.42 10.97 -1.80
C LEU A 207 15.00 11.95 -0.69
N PRO A 208 13.99 12.79 -0.93
CA PRO A 208 13.54 13.76 0.06
C PRO A 208 12.99 13.02 1.28
N MET A 209 13.83 12.80 2.27
CA MET A 209 13.44 12.41 3.64
C MET A 209 12.80 13.58 4.39
N SER A 210 12.84 14.77 3.78
CA SER A 210 12.27 16.00 4.29
C SER A 210 10.74 15.93 4.28
N VAL A 211 10.17 15.42 5.37
CA VAL A 211 9.29 16.34 6.10
C VAL A 211 10.26 17.24 6.85
N ARG A 212 10.48 18.47 6.37
CA ARG A 212 10.74 19.52 7.35
C ARG A 212 9.63 19.33 8.40
N PRO A 213 9.95 19.25 9.71
CA PRO A 213 8.92 19.17 10.74
C PRO A 213 7.88 20.22 10.41
N LEU A 214 6.65 19.78 10.14
CA LEU A 214 5.58 20.71 9.86
C LEU A 214 5.56 21.67 11.03
N THR A 215 5.55 22.96 10.73
CA THR A 215 5.27 23.94 11.76
C THR A 215 3.94 23.57 12.41
N ARG A 216 3.74 24.01 13.65
CA ARG A 216 2.47 23.79 14.35
C ARG A 216 1.29 24.27 13.49
N GLU A 217 1.47 25.39 12.80
CA GLU A 217 0.46 25.94 11.88
C GLU A 217 0.18 25.04 10.67
N GLU A 218 1.20 24.53 9.98
CA GLU A 218 1.02 23.60 8.85
C GLU A 218 0.38 22.29 9.29
N THR A 219 0.76 21.79 10.47
CA THR A 219 0.15 20.60 11.08
C THR A 219 -1.33 20.84 11.33
N MET A 220 -1.70 21.98 11.94
CA MET A 220 -3.08 22.35 12.20
C MET A 220 -3.87 22.55 10.89
N ARG A 221 -3.28 23.18 9.87
CA ARG A 221 -3.89 23.37 8.55
C ARG A 221 -4.14 22.04 7.84
N ARG A 222 -3.19 21.11 7.89
CA ARG A 222 -3.32 19.77 7.31
C ARG A 222 -4.39 18.96 8.03
N ARG A 223 -4.42 19.01 9.37
CA ARG A 223 -5.48 18.40 10.19
C ARG A 223 -6.85 18.99 9.89
N ALA A 224 -6.97 20.31 9.77
CA ALA A 224 -8.22 20.98 9.40
C ALA A 224 -8.72 20.54 8.00
N LYS A 225 -7.82 20.33 7.04
CA LYS A 225 -8.17 19.77 5.72
C LYS A 225 -8.57 18.29 5.76
N MET A 226 -7.98 17.50 6.67
CA MET A 226 -8.33 16.08 6.85
C MET A 226 -9.60 15.88 7.67
N ALA A 227 -9.97 16.82 8.54
CA ALA A 227 -11.12 16.69 9.42
C ALA A 227 -12.45 16.40 8.69
N PRO A 228 -12.79 17.04 7.55
CA PRO A 228 -13.98 16.68 6.77
C PRO A 228 -13.92 15.26 6.21
N TYR A 229 -12.73 14.78 5.82
CA TYR A 229 -12.55 13.41 5.32
C TYR A 229 -12.71 12.38 6.43
N VAL A 230 -12.08 12.60 7.60
CA VAL A 230 -12.27 11.74 8.78
C VAL A 230 -13.74 11.76 9.21
N LYS A 231 -14.38 12.93 9.18
CA LYS A 231 -15.80 13.09 9.49
C LYS A 231 -16.73 12.43 8.46
N SER A 232 -16.33 12.30 7.20
CA SER A 232 -17.12 11.57 6.19
C SER A 232 -17.00 10.06 6.32
N GLN A 233 -15.90 9.57 6.92
CA GLN A 233 -15.72 8.16 7.31
C GLN A 233 -16.28 7.84 8.71
N ASP A 234 -16.89 8.82 9.39
CA ASP A 234 -17.27 8.77 10.82
C ASP A 234 -18.29 7.67 11.12
N ILE A 235 -19.28 7.42 10.25
CA ILE A 235 -20.29 6.38 10.50
C ILE A 235 -19.66 4.98 10.53
N ALA A 236 -18.83 4.66 9.53
CA ALA A 236 -18.15 3.37 9.46
C ALA A 236 -17.15 3.21 10.62
N THR A 237 -16.39 4.27 10.91
CA THR A 237 -15.41 4.28 12.01
C THR A 237 -16.09 4.11 13.37
N ARG A 238 -17.21 4.81 13.62
CA ARG A 238 -18.01 4.66 14.84
C ARG A 238 -18.56 3.25 15.00
N ARG A 239 -19.08 2.62 13.94
CA ARG A 239 -19.57 1.24 13.99
C ARG A 239 -18.45 0.25 14.34
N MET A 240 -17.25 0.44 13.77
CA MET A 240 -16.09 -0.39 14.11
C MET A 240 -15.68 -0.23 15.57
N LEU A 241 -15.62 1.02 16.06
CA LEU A 241 -15.28 1.34 17.44
C LEU A 241 -16.35 0.79 18.41
N GLU A 242 -17.63 0.91 18.08
CA GLU A 242 -18.73 0.35 18.86
C GLU A 242 -18.63 -1.18 18.97
N ALA A 243 -18.29 -1.86 17.88
CA ALA A 243 -18.03 -3.30 17.88
C ALA A 243 -16.81 -3.70 18.75
N MET A 244 -15.87 -2.77 18.98
CA MET A 244 -14.75 -2.93 19.91
C MET A 244 -15.08 -2.54 21.35
N GLY A 245 -16.34 -2.18 21.64
CA GLY A 245 -16.77 -1.72 22.95
C GLY A 245 -16.40 -0.26 23.22
N ILE A 246 -16.32 0.59 22.19
CA ILE A 246 -16.04 2.04 22.31
C ILE A 246 -17.27 2.83 21.84
N ILE A 247 -17.81 3.70 22.69
CA ILE A 247 -18.91 4.60 22.36
C ILE A 247 -18.34 6.00 22.15
N ILE A 248 -18.77 6.69 21.10
CA ILE A 248 -18.44 8.10 20.86
C ILE A 248 -19.70 8.94 21.06
N ASP A 249 -19.66 9.89 22.00
CA ASP A 249 -20.81 10.73 22.34
C ASP A 249 -21.11 11.81 21.26
N ALA A 250 -22.15 12.60 21.50
CA ALA A 250 -22.53 13.72 20.63
C ALA A 250 -21.48 14.85 20.59
N ASN A 251 -20.57 14.88 21.57
CA ASN A 251 -19.44 15.80 21.65
C ASN A 251 -18.16 15.19 21.06
N ASN A 252 -18.23 14.06 20.35
CA ASN A 252 -17.06 13.34 19.81
C ASN A 252 -16.04 12.88 20.86
N HIS A 253 -16.46 12.68 22.12
CA HIS A 253 -15.62 12.03 23.11
C HIS A 253 -15.86 10.52 23.08
N ALA A 254 -14.77 9.75 23.00
CA ALA A 254 -14.79 8.30 23.09
C ALA A 254 -14.74 7.85 24.55
N PHE A 255 -15.45 6.77 24.85
CA PHE A 255 -15.50 6.08 26.14
C PHE A 255 -15.56 4.57 25.92
N ILE A 256 -15.10 3.79 26.90
CA ILE A 256 -15.38 2.35 26.92
C ILE A 256 -16.87 2.16 27.20
N ASN A 257 -17.54 1.31 26.41
CA ASN A 257 -18.92 0.92 26.63
C ASN A 257 -19.02 0.18 27.97
N PRO A 258 -19.73 0.71 28.98
CA PRO A 258 -19.81 0.07 30.29
C PRO A 258 -20.41 -1.34 30.24
N ALA A 259 -21.26 -1.64 29.25
CA ALA A 259 -21.82 -2.98 29.05
C ALA A 259 -20.78 -4.01 28.54
N MET A 260 -19.68 -3.53 27.97
CA MET A 260 -18.58 -4.32 27.43
C MET A 260 -17.30 -4.19 28.27
N ASP A 261 -17.31 -3.38 29.34
CA ASP A 261 -16.19 -3.15 30.28
C ASP A 261 -15.98 -4.38 31.19
N ASP A 262 -15.69 -5.49 30.54
CA ASP A 262 -15.47 -6.80 31.12
C ASP A 262 -14.22 -7.36 30.45
N PRO A 263 -13.12 -7.58 31.18
CA PRO A 263 -11.85 -8.06 30.61
C PRO A 263 -11.95 -9.45 29.98
N THR A 264 -13.06 -10.18 30.18
CA THR A 264 -13.35 -11.43 29.48
C THR A 264 -13.98 -11.23 28.10
N LYS A 265 -14.52 -10.04 27.82
CA LYS A 265 -15.23 -9.70 26.58
C LYS A 265 -14.41 -8.80 25.67
N ILE A 266 -13.54 -7.97 26.23
CA ILE A 266 -12.67 -7.06 25.48
C ILE A 266 -11.24 -7.05 26.03
N ASP A 267 -10.29 -6.74 25.15
CA ASP A 267 -8.93 -6.40 25.56
C ASP A 267 -8.91 -4.96 26.07
N VAL A 268 -9.16 -4.78 27.37
CA VAL A 268 -9.33 -3.45 28.01
C VAL A 268 -8.14 -2.53 27.71
N VAL A 269 -6.91 -3.05 27.67
CA VAL A 269 -5.70 -2.26 27.37
C VAL A 269 -5.74 -1.69 25.95
N LYS A 270 -6.10 -2.51 24.96
CA LYS A 270 -6.24 -2.04 23.57
C LYS A 270 -7.39 -1.06 23.40
N VAL A 271 -8.50 -1.31 24.08
CA VAL A 271 -9.69 -0.45 24.01
C VAL A 271 -9.42 0.91 24.64
N SER A 272 -8.77 0.97 25.81
CA SER A 272 -8.32 2.23 26.42
C SER A 272 -7.38 3.02 25.51
N ALA A 273 -6.38 2.36 24.90
CA ALA A 273 -5.46 3.03 23.98
C ALA A 273 -6.17 3.62 22.75
N ALA A 274 -7.20 2.95 22.23
CA ALA A 274 -8.01 3.45 21.12
C ALA A 274 -8.90 4.64 21.54
N VAL A 275 -9.48 4.61 22.75
CA VAL A 275 -10.23 5.74 23.34
C VAL A 275 -9.34 6.98 23.49
N ASP A 276 -8.14 6.82 24.05
CA ASP A 276 -7.18 7.91 24.24
C ASP A 276 -6.74 8.50 22.88
N ALA A 277 -6.44 7.64 21.90
CA ALA A 277 -6.07 8.08 20.55
C ALA A 277 -7.19 8.87 19.87
N TRP A 278 -8.45 8.44 20.01
CA TRP A 278 -9.61 9.16 19.47
C TRP A 278 -9.76 10.54 20.15
N ASN A 279 -9.72 10.58 21.47
CA ASN A 279 -9.90 11.83 22.23
C ASN A 279 -8.77 12.84 21.95
N LEU A 280 -7.54 12.38 21.72
CA LEU A 280 -6.45 13.24 21.27
C LEU A 280 -6.74 13.89 19.91
N LEU A 281 -7.37 13.16 18.98
CA LEU A 281 -7.77 13.71 17.67
C LEU A 281 -8.87 14.77 17.79
N THR A 282 -9.73 14.71 18.81
CA THR A 282 -10.90 15.61 18.93
C THR A 282 -10.62 16.83 19.82
N ILE A 283 -9.81 16.70 20.87
CA ILE A 283 -9.45 17.82 21.79
C ILE A 283 -8.69 18.94 21.06
N GLU A 284 -7.82 18.62 20.11
CA GLU A 284 -7.01 19.62 19.42
C GLU A 284 -7.79 20.43 18.37
N THR A 285 -9.01 20.01 17.99
CA THR A 285 -9.88 20.78 17.09
C THR A 285 -10.70 21.86 17.80
N ARG A 286 -10.63 21.96 19.14
CA ARG A 286 -11.45 22.84 19.97
C ARG A 286 -10.71 24.02 20.62
N ARG A 287 -9.38 24.13 20.45
CA ARG A 287 -8.65 25.33 20.87
C ARG A 287 -8.59 26.31 19.70
N PRO A 288 -9.14 27.54 19.83
CA PRO A 288 -9.04 28.57 18.81
C PRO A 288 -7.59 28.97 18.53
#